data_AF-W3AIM8-F1
#
_entry.id   AF-W3AIM8-F1
#
_cell.length_a   1.000
_cell.length_b   1.000
_cell.length_c   1.000
_cell.angle_alpha   90.00
_cell.angle_beta   90.00
_cell.angle_gamma   90.00
#
_symmetry.space_group_name_H-M   'P 1'
#
loop_
_entity.id
_entity.type
_entity.pdbx_description
1 polymer ?
#
loop_
_entity_poly.entity_id
_entity_poly.type
_entity_poly.pdbx_seq_one_letter_code
_entity_poly.pdbx_strand_id
1 'polypeptide(L)'
;MAIIPKIRELDTFLQEHQEYKNVICESHPELCFAMLNGEVLRSKKKDFIGFHERTKILSRYLGRKNIEGIWDYATTLKCNTDDVVDAVCLAVTASMKANGEFETIPNKPRKDSRGLLMQMIVPKIKN
;
A
#
# COMPACT_ATOMS: atom_id res chain seq x y z
N MET A 1 3.47 -16.98 15.04
CA MET A 1 3.28 -15.77 14.21
C MET A 1 2.86 -16.20 12.81
N ALA A 2 1.63 -15.89 12.39
CA ALA A 2 1.07 -16.37 11.12
C ALA A 2 1.71 -15.78 9.86
N ILE A 3 2.44 -14.66 9.96
CA ILE A 3 2.99 -13.96 8.77
C ILE A 3 4.39 -14.44 8.35
N ILE A 4 5.20 -14.96 9.27
CA ILE A 4 6.58 -15.41 8.98
C ILE A 4 6.63 -16.44 7.83
N PRO A 5 5.75 -17.46 7.78
CA PRO A 5 5.74 -18.40 6.66
C PRO A 5 5.55 -17.72 5.31
N LYS A 6 4.64 -16.74 5.21
CA LYS A 6 4.39 -16.00 3.97
C LYS A 6 5.55 -15.11 3.55
N ILE A 7 6.26 -14.52 4.51
CA ILE A 7 7.48 -13.74 4.23
C ILE A 7 8.57 -14.65 3.65
N ARG A 8 8.73 -15.87 4.19
CA ARG A 8 9.68 -16.86 3.66
C ARG A 8 9.29 -17.36 2.28
N GLU A 9 8.00 -17.60 2.06
CA GLU A 9 7.46 -17.99 0.75
C GLU A 9 7.77 -16.93 -0.32
N LEU A 10 7.51 -15.66 -0.01
CA LEU A 10 7.84 -14.55 -0.91
C LEU A 10 9.36 -14.44 -1.14
N ASP A 11 10.17 -14.59 -0.09
CA ASP A 11 11.63 -14.56 -0.22
C ASP A 11 12.15 -15.67 -1.13
N THR A 12 11.66 -16.91 -0.98
CA THR A 12 11.96 -18.02 -1.90
C THR A 12 11.54 -17.70 -3.33
N PHE A 13 10.30 -17.22 -3.53
CA PHE A 13 9.80 -16.84 -4.84
C PHE A 13 10.68 -15.78 -5.53
N LEU A 14 11.16 -14.76 -4.80
CA LEU A 14 12.07 -13.74 -5.34
C LEU A 14 13.49 -14.24 -5.62
N GLN A 15 13.90 -15.37 -5.02
CA GLN A 15 15.15 -16.04 -5.39
C GLN A 15 15.00 -16.89 -6.65
N GLU A 16 13.85 -17.56 -6.82
CA GLU A 16 13.57 -18.39 -7.99
C GLU A 16 13.21 -17.56 -9.23
N HIS A 17 12.62 -16.38 -9.04
CA HIS A 17 12.16 -15.48 -10.09
C HIS A 17 12.82 -14.10 -9.99
N GLN A 18 14.06 -14.01 -10.48
CA GLN A 18 14.87 -12.79 -10.42
C GLN A 18 14.23 -11.59 -11.13
N GLU A 19 13.37 -11.82 -12.14
CA GLU A 19 12.64 -10.80 -12.87
C GLU A 19 11.66 -10.00 -12.00
N TYR A 20 11.18 -10.55 -10.88
CA TYR A 20 10.31 -9.84 -9.94
C TYR A 20 11.08 -9.12 -8.83
N LYS A 21 12.38 -9.39 -8.69
CA LYS A 21 13.22 -8.78 -7.66
C LYS A 21 13.30 -7.27 -7.88
N ASN A 22 12.95 -6.49 -6.85
CA ASN A 22 12.82 -5.02 -6.90
C ASN A 22 11.73 -4.49 -7.87
N VAL A 23 10.94 -5.37 -8.50
CA VAL A 23 9.68 -5.01 -9.18
C VAL A 23 8.53 -5.08 -8.20
N ILE A 24 8.42 -6.20 -7.47
CA ILE A 24 7.59 -6.30 -6.27
C ILE A 24 8.29 -5.50 -5.17
N CYS A 25 7.56 -4.54 -4.59
CA CYS A 25 8.08 -3.60 -3.60
C CYS A 25 7.24 -3.68 -2.32
N GLU A 26 7.90 -3.51 -1.17
CA GLU A 26 7.20 -3.36 0.11
C GLU A 26 6.60 -1.96 0.24
N SER A 27 5.44 -1.86 0.88
CA SER A 27 4.74 -0.60 1.16
C SER A 27 3.80 -0.80 2.35
N HIS A 28 3.51 0.28 3.09
CA HIS A 28 2.70 0.22 4.31
C HIS A 28 1.46 1.12 4.19
N PRO A 29 0.22 0.59 4.23
CA PRO A 29 -1.00 1.36 3.99
C PRO A 29 -1.17 2.59 4.89
N GLU A 30 -0.94 2.45 6.20
CA GLU A 30 -1.10 3.55 7.15
C GLU A 30 -0.12 4.70 6.86
N LEU A 31 1.08 4.37 6.39
CA LEU A 31 2.08 5.36 6.01
C LEU A 31 1.70 6.01 4.68
N CYS A 32 1.25 5.23 3.68
CA CYS A 32 0.73 5.78 2.43
C CYS A 32 -0.45 6.71 2.67
N PHE A 33 -1.40 6.34 3.54
CA PHE A 33 -2.51 7.23 3.90
C PHE A 33 -2.03 8.52 4.54
N ALA A 34 -1.07 8.46 5.46
CA ALA A 34 -0.50 9.67 6.07
C ALA A 34 0.13 10.58 5.01
N MET A 35 0.88 10.01 4.07
CA MET A 35 1.50 10.76 2.97
C MET A 35 0.46 11.36 2.02
N LEU A 36 -0.56 10.60 1.62
CA LEU A 36 -1.64 11.05 0.74
C LEU A 36 -2.55 12.10 1.39
N ASN A 37 -2.65 12.09 2.72
CA ASN A 37 -3.43 13.05 3.50
C ASN A 37 -2.62 14.30 3.87
N GLY A 38 -1.29 14.19 3.94
CA GLY A 38 -0.38 15.23 4.45
C GLY A 38 -0.19 15.20 5.97
N GLU A 39 -0.95 14.37 6.69
CA GLU A 39 -0.84 14.18 8.14
C GLU A 39 -1.31 12.77 8.54
N VAL A 40 -0.85 12.32 9.71
CA VAL A 40 -1.22 11.01 10.27
C VAL A 40 -2.71 10.97 10.62
N LEU A 41 -3.40 9.94 10.12
CA LEU A 41 -4.78 9.66 10.50
C LEU A 41 -4.83 9.11 11.93
N ARG A 42 -5.59 9.79 12.81
CA ARG A 42 -5.80 9.36 14.20
C ARG A 42 -6.99 8.42 14.37
N SER A 43 -7.89 8.38 13.37
CA SER A 43 -9.05 7.49 13.37
C SER A 43 -8.66 6.03 13.20
N LYS A 44 -9.38 5.15 13.89
CA LYS A 44 -9.23 3.70 13.72
C LYS A 44 -9.84 3.29 12.39
N LYS A 45 -9.09 2.53 11.58
CA LYS A 45 -9.52 2.11 10.23
C LYS A 45 -10.77 1.23 10.20
N LYS A 46 -11.05 0.54 11.30
CA LYS A 46 -12.20 -0.37 11.45
C LYS A 46 -13.49 0.34 11.84
N ASP A 47 -13.40 1.58 12.29
CA ASP A 47 -14.57 2.36 12.68
C ASP A 47 -15.09 3.14 11.48
N PHE A 48 -16.39 3.40 11.47
CA PHE A 48 -17.08 4.10 10.38
C PHE A 48 -16.41 5.42 10.00
N ILE A 49 -15.98 6.22 10.99
CA ILE A 49 -15.28 7.49 10.77
C ILE A 49 -13.96 7.25 10.02
N GLY A 50 -13.16 6.26 10.46
CA GLY A 50 -11.87 5.99 9.84
C GLY A 50 -11.96 5.38 8.45
N PHE A 51 -13.02 4.62 8.17
CA PHE A 51 -13.36 4.19 6.81
C PHE A 51 -13.69 5.39 5.91
N HIS A 52 -14.55 6.31 6.39
CA HIS A 52 -14.93 7.50 5.64
C HIS A 52 -13.76 8.44 5.36
N GLU A 53 -12.86 8.65 6.31
CA GLU A 53 -11.65 9.47 6.09
C GLU A 53 -10.77 8.88 4.98
N ARG A 54 -10.51 7.57 5.03
CA ARG A 54 -9.68 6.87 4.04
C ARG A 54 -10.31 6.87 2.65
N THR A 55 -11.60 6.57 2.54
CA THR A 55 -12.32 6.62 1.26
C THR A 55 -12.38 8.04 0.69
N LYS A 56 -12.54 9.07 1.53
CA LYS A 56 -12.46 10.48 1.11
C LYS A 56 -11.08 10.82 0.53
N ILE A 57 -9.99 10.34 1.15
CA ILE A 57 -8.63 10.52 0.61
C ILE A 57 -8.50 9.83 -0.75
N LEU A 58 -8.84 8.55 -0.85
CA LEU A 58 -8.74 7.78 -2.10
C LEU A 58 -9.57 8.39 -3.23
N SER A 59 -10.72 8.98 -2.91
CA SER A 59 -11.58 9.64 -3.92
C SER A 59 -10.91 10.81 -4.65
N ARG A 60 -9.86 11.42 -4.06
CA ARG A 60 -9.08 12.49 -4.72
C ARG A 60 -8.23 11.96 -5.88
N TYR A 61 -7.87 10.68 -5.85
CA TYR A 61 -6.98 10.03 -6.80
C TYR A 61 -7.73 9.14 -7.79
N LEU A 62 -8.80 8.49 -7.35
CA LEU A 62 -9.59 7.57 -8.17
C LEU A 62 -10.90 8.19 -8.69
N GLY A 63 -11.35 9.31 -8.12
CA GLY A 63 -12.69 9.85 -8.35
C GLY A 63 -13.74 9.13 -7.50
N ARG A 64 -14.81 9.85 -7.11
CA ARG A 64 -15.82 9.34 -6.15
C ARG A 64 -16.52 8.06 -6.61
N LYS A 65 -16.89 7.97 -7.90
CA LYS A 65 -17.59 6.81 -8.46
C LYS A 65 -16.82 5.50 -8.31
N ASN A 66 -15.50 5.54 -8.31
CA ASN A 66 -14.65 4.35 -8.17
C ASN A 66 -14.47 3.91 -6.71
N ILE A 67 -14.98 4.70 -5.75
CA ILE A 67 -14.93 4.42 -4.32
C ILE A 67 -16.30 3.96 -3.80
N GLU A 68 -17.38 4.42 -4.44
CA GLU A 68 -18.76 4.00 -4.21
C GLU A 68 -18.91 2.51 -4.59
N GLY A 69 -18.69 1.61 -3.62
CA GLY A 69 -18.78 0.15 -3.82
C GLY A 69 -17.73 -0.66 -3.07
N ILE A 70 -16.75 -0.03 -2.42
CA ILE A 70 -15.73 -0.74 -1.62
C ILE A 70 -16.35 -1.70 -0.59
N TRP A 71 -17.47 -1.32 0.01
CA TRP A 71 -18.21 -2.15 0.96
C TRP A 71 -18.75 -3.45 0.32
N ASP A 72 -19.31 -3.33 -0.88
CA ASP A 72 -19.88 -4.46 -1.63
C ASP A 72 -18.78 -5.40 -2.14
N TYR A 73 -17.62 -4.84 -2.51
CA TYR A 73 -16.44 -5.62 -2.87
C TYR A 73 -15.93 -6.47 -1.70
N ALA A 74 -15.85 -5.90 -0.49
CA ALA A 74 -15.42 -6.65 0.69
C ALA A 74 -16.32 -7.86 0.97
N THR A 75 -17.63 -7.67 0.83
CA THR A 75 -18.63 -8.76 0.97
C THR A 75 -18.41 -9.85 -0.09
N THR A 76 -18.23 -9.45 -1.35
CA THR A 76 -18.00 -10.37 -2.46
C THR A 76 -16.71 -11.17 -2.29
N LEU A 77 -15.64 -10.52 -1.84
CA LEU A 77 -14.32 -11.12 -1.63
C LEU A 77 -14.21 -11.89 -0.30
N LYS A 78 -15.24 -11.82 0.55
CA LYS A 78 -15.27 -12.41 1.90
C LYS A 78 -14.07 -11.97 2.76
N CYS A 79 -13.70 -10.70 2.67
CA CYS A 79 -12.63 -10.09 3.45
C CYS A 79 -13.13 -8.89 4.24
N ASN A 80 -12.29 -8.34 5.12
CA ASN A 80 -12.67 -7.14 5.87
C ASN A 80 -12.61 -5.92 4.96
N THR A 81 -13.51 -4.96 5.19
CA THR A 81 -13.55 -3.73 4.41
C THR A 81 -12.24 -2.93 4.53
N ASP A 82 -11.57 -2.95 5.69
CA ASP A 82 -10.28 -2.27 5.87
C ASP A 82 -9.17 -2.91 5.02
N ASP A 83 -9.19 -4.23 4.81
CA ASP A 83 -8.24 -4.91 3.92
C ASP A 83 -8.40 -4.45 2.46
N VAL A 84 -9.64 -4.22 2.00
CA VAL A 84 -9.91 -3.68 0.65
C VAL A 84 -9.42 -2.23 0.54
N VAL A 85 -9.72 -1.40 1.53
CA VAL A 85 -9.28 0.00 1.56
C VAL A 85 -7.75 0.12 1.55
N ASP A 86 -7.07 -0.73 2.33
CA ASP A 86 -5.61 -0.80 2.37
C ASP A 86 -5.04 -1.25 1.02
N ALA A 87 -5.62 -2.28 0.39
CA ALA A 87 -5.21 -2.74 -0.93
C ALA A 87 -5.38 -1.66 -2.02
N VAL A 88 -6.48 -0.92 -2.01
CA VAL A 88 -6.71 0.20 -2.93
C VAL A 88 -5.69 1.33 -2.71
N CYS A 89 -5.36 1.64 -1.46
CA CYS A 89 -4.31 2.62 -1.13
C CYS A 89 -2.94 2.20 -1.68
N LEU A 90 -2.58 0.92 -1.56
CA LEU A 90 -1.36 0.37 -2.14
C LEU A 90 -1.39 0.39 -3.67
N ALA A 91 -2.54 0.16 -4.29
CA ALA A 91 -2.69 0.26 -5.75
C ALA A 91 -2.53 1.70 -6.26
N VAL A 92 -3.10 2.70 -5.55
CA VAL A 92 -2.86 4.13 -5.85
C VAL A 92 -1.37 4.45 -5.71
N THR A 93 -0.73 4.00 -4.64
CA THR A 93 0.71 4.20 -4.42
C THR A 93 1.55 3.58 -5.54
N ALA A 94 1.22 2.36 -5.99
CA ALA A 94 1.90 1.71 -7.10
C ALA A 94 1.73 2.46 -8.43
N SER A 95 0.53 3.00 -8.69
CA SER A 95 0.26 3.85 -9.86
C SER A 95 1.09 5.14 -9.82
N MET A 96 1.14 5.82 -8.67
CA MET A 96 2.00 7.00 -8.49
C MET A 96 3.48 6.67 -8.69
N LYS A 97 3.96 5.53 -8.15
CA LYS A 97 5.33 5.06 -8.40
C LYS A 97 5.61 4.87 -9.89
N ALA A 98 4.67 4.32 -10.66
CA ALA A 98 4.83 4.16 -12.10
C ALA A 98 4.97 5.51 -12.83
N ASN A 99 4.39 6.59 -12.28
CA ASN A 99 4.52 7.96 -12.77
C ASN A 99 5.74 8.72 -12.18
N GLY A 100 6.60 8.05 -11.39
CA GLY A 100 7.75 8.69 -10.73
C GLY A 100 7.40 9.52 -9.49
N GLU A 101 6.18 9.39 -8.95
CA GLU A 101 5.63 10.18 -7.84
C GLU A 101 5.73 9.41 -6.52
N PHE A 102 6.95 9.00 -6.14
CA PHE A 102 7.18 8.22 -4.94
C PHE A 102 8.47 8.62 -4.22
N GLU A 103 8.57 8.20 -2.97
CA GLU A 103 9.78 8.24 -2.15
C GLU A 103 10.04 6.86 -1.55
N THR A 104 11.24 6.67 -1.02
CA THR A 104 11.64 5.42 -0.36
C THR A 104 11.96 5.70 1.10
N ILE A 105 11.65 4.74 1.96
CA ILE A 105 12.05 4.77 3.37
C ILE A 105 12.91 3.52 3.64
N PRO A 106 14.21 3.68 3.96
CA PRO A 106 14.96 4.94 3.99
C PRO A 106 15.18 5.53 2.57
N ASN A 107 15.51 6.82 2.50
CA ASN A 107 15.78 7.55 1.25
C ASN A 107 17.01 7.02 0.47
N LYS A 108 17.91 6.33 1.17
CA LYS A 108 19.09 5.66 0.60
C LYS A 108 18.99 4.17 0.95
N PRO A 109 18.21 3.40 0.18
CA PRO A 109 17.97 2.01 0.47
C PRO A 109 19.25 1.20 0.31
N ARG A 110 19.48 0.26 1.22
CA ARG A 110 20.58 -0.72 1.12
C ARG A 110 20.06 -1.99 0.47
N LYS A 111 20.95 -2.73 -0.19
CA LYS A 111 20.66 -4.10 -0.61
C LYS A 111 21.01 -5.07 0.51
N ASP A 112 20.21 -6.12 0.66
CA ASP A 112 20.56 -7.26 1.50
C ASP A 112 21.61 -8.17 0.82
N SER A 113 21.97 -9.27 1.47
CA SER A 113 22.94 -10.25 0.94
C SER A 113 22.47 -10.96 -0.33
N ARG A 114 21.20 -10.82 -0.71
CA ARG A 114 20.58 -11.43 -1.89
C ARG A 114 20.22 -10.40 -2.96
N GLY A 115 20.62 -9.14 -2.77
CA GLY A 115 20.42 -8.05 -3.71
C GLY A 115 19.04 -7.40 -3.68
N LEU A 116 18.18 -7.73 -2.71
CA LEU A 116 16.86 -7.10 -2.52
C LEU A 116 17.04 -5.73 -1.85
N LEU A 117 16.38 -4.70 -2.38
CA LEU A 117 16.37 -3.37 -1.76
C LEU A 117 15.51 -3.39 -0.49
N MET A 118 16.15 -3.06 0.63
CA MET A 118 15.49 -2.95 1.94
C MET A 118 14.86 -1.57 2.07
N GLN A 119 13.64 -1.44 1.55
CA GLN A 119 12.92 -0.16 1.47
C GLN A 119 11.41 -0.36 1.46
N MET A 120 10.70 0.64 1.98
CA MET A 120 9.28 0.83 1.70
C MET A 120 9.10 1.92 0.64
N ILE A 121 8.20 1.68 -0.31
CA ILE A 121 7.70 2.70 -1.24
C ILE A 121 6.58 3.49 -0.55
N VAL A 122 6.61 4.81 -0.67
CA VAL A 122 5.53 5.70 -0.23
C VAL A 122 5.20 6.71 -1.32
N PRO A 123 3.96 7.19 -1.43
CA PRO A 123 3.60 8.18 -2.43
C PRO A 123 4.20 9.55 -2.10
N LYS A 124 4.58 10.29 -3.14
CA LYS A 124 5.09 11.66 -3.05
C LYS A 124 4.08 12.63 -3.64
N ILE A 125 3.53 13.53 -2.83
CA ILE A 125 2.69 14.62 -3.34
C ILE A 125 3.60 15.70 -3.91
N LYS A 126 3.35 16.11 -5.15
CA LYS A 126 3.98 17.31 -5.73
C LYS A 126 3.33 18.54 -5.08
N ASN A 127 4.15 19.35 -4.40
CA ASN A 127 3.75 20.69 -3.95
C ASN A 127 3.44 21.59 -5.14
#